data_AF-A0A3D9L0Y3-F1
#
_entry.id   AF-A0A3D9L0Y3-F1
#
_cell.length_a   1.000
_cell.length_b   1.000
_cell.length_c   1.000
_cell.angle_alpha   90.00
_cell.angle_beta   90.00
_cell.angle_gamma   90.00
#
_symmetry.space_group_name_H-M   'P 1'
#
loop_
_entity.id
_entity.type
_entity.pdbx_description
1 polymer ?
#
loop_
_entity_poly.entity_id
_entity_poly.type
_entity_poly.pdbx_seq_one_letter_code
_entity_poly.pdbx_strand_id
1 'polypeptide(L)'
;MYEDSCFVVEGTTPCDRVATIRNFYLYLWGLPMKLKDPGTNIVAQVKDTVVNDEDVFGITVPYAKDVWTFYFRKSDYSLNAYQFMFSEKPGGEIILLEGEHVTSGIKFPKTRAWYQLPGNDYLGKDILTAIK
;
A
#
# COMPACT_ATOMS: atom_id res chain seq x y z
N MET A 1 -7.98 -24.87 -8.12
CA MET A 1 -8.15 -24.40 -6.75
C MET A 1 -6.94 -24.89 -5.98
N TYR A 2 -5.97 -24.00 -5.72
CA TYR A 2 -4.82 -24.35 -4.89
C TYR A 2 -5.24 -24.25 -3.43
N GLU A 3 -5.20 -25.38 -2.73
CA GLU A 3 -5.26 -25.44 -1.27
C GLU A 3 -3.97 -24.82 -0.71
N ASP A 4 -3.93 -23.49 -0.63
CA ASP A 4 -2.80 -22.80 0.00
C ASP A 4 -2.90 -22.92 1.52
N SER A 5 -2.45 -24.08 1.99
CA SER A 5 -2.07 -24.45 3.37
C SER A 5 -2.24 -23.35 4.42
N CYS A 6 -3.43 -23.29 5.02
CA CYS A 6 -3.54 -22.73 6.35
C CYS A 6 -3.07 -23.82 7.32
N PHE A 7 -1.83 -23.72 7.80
CA PHE A 7 -1.43 -24.48 8.96
C PHE A 7 -2.27 -23.97 10.13
N VAL A 8 -3.02 -24.86 10.78
CA VAL A 8 -3.70 -24.55 12.04
C VAL A 8 -2.60 -24.33 13.09
N VAL A 9 -2.20 -23.07 13.24
CA VAL A 9 -1.41 -22.62 14.37
C VAL A 9 -2.37 -22.59 15.55
N GLU A 10 -2.03 -23.24 16.66
CA GLU A 10 -2.81 -23.18 17.90
C GLU A 10 -3.13 -21.72 18.25
N GLY A 11 -4.36 -21.29 18.02
CA GLY A 11 -4.77 -19.89 18.15
C GLY A 11 -6.26 -19.72 17.86
N THR A 12 -6.87 -18.70 18.48
CA THR A 12 -8.31 -18.40 18.36
C THR A 12 -8.67 -17.54 17.16
N THR A 13 -7.68 -17.20 16.30
CA THR A 13 -7.90 -16.30 15.15
C THR A 13 -8.51 -17.07 13.98
N PRO A 14 -9.65 -16.62 13.41
CA PRO A 14 -10.25 -17.26 12.26
C PRO A 14 -9.31 -17.28 11.03
N CYS A 15 -9.32 -18.37 10.27
CA CYS A 15 -8.46 -18.55 9.09
C CYS A 15 -8.62 -17.40 8.06
N ASP A 16 -9.85 -16.93 7.84
CA ASP A 16 -10.14 -15.84 6.92
C ASP A 16 -9.46 -14.52 7.32
N ARG A 17 -9.36 -14.26 8.64
CA ARG A 17 -8.66 -13.08 9.15
C ARG A 17 -7.16 -13.17 8.90
N VAL A 18 -6.56 -14.35 9.10
CA VAL A 18 -5.15 -14.60 8.79
C VAL A 18 -4.88 -14.42 7.30
N ALA A 19 -5.72 -15.00 6.45
CA ALA A 19 -5.62 -14.86 4.99
C ALA A 19 -5.72 -13.39 4.55
N THR A 20 -6.64 -12.63 5.15
CA THR A 20 -6.80 -11.19 4.87
C THR A 20 -5.54 -10.41 5.21
N ILE A 21 -4.99 -10.61 6.41
CA ILE A 21 -3.76 -9.93 6.86
C ILE A 21 -2.59 -10.29 5.93
N ARG A 22 -2.39 -11.58 5.64
CA ARG A 22 -1.35 -12.06 4.73
C ARG A 22 -1.46 -11.38 3.37
N ASN A 23 -2.64 -11.43 2.76
CA ASN A 23 -2.86 -10.89 1.42
C ASN A 23 -2.68 -9.37 1.39
N PHE A 24 -3.11 -8.67 2.43
CA PHE A 24 -2.92 -7.23 2.58
C PHE A 24 -1.43 -6.86 2.61
N TYR A 25 -0.64 -7.48 3.49
CA TYR A 25 0.80 -7.17 3.55
C TYR A 25 1.54 -7.62 2.28
N LEU A 26 1.18 -8.76 1.68
CA LEU A 26 1.73 -9.17 0.39
C LEU A 26 1.47 -8.13 -0.71
N TYR A 27 0.27 -7.53 -0.72
CA TYR A 27 -0.04 -6.43 -1.63
C TYR A 27 0.88 -5.22 -1.37
N LEU A 28 0.99 -4.76 -0.12
CA LEU A 28 1.83 -3.62 0.25
C LEU A 28 3.33 -3.80 -0.06
N TRP A 29 3.86 -5.01 0.09
CA TRP A 29 5.25 -5.32 -0.24
C TRP A 29 5.48 -5.49 -1.74
N GLY A 30 4.44 -5.87 -2.50
CA GLY A 30 4.51 -5.98 -3.95
C GLY A 30 4.28 -4.66 -4.70
N LEU A 31 3.91 -3.57 -4.01
CA LEU A 31 3.76 -2.26 -4.65
C LEU A 31 5.10 -1.71 -5.16
N PRO A 32 5.12 -1.02 -6.32
CA PRO A 32 3.99 -0.71 -7.19
C PRO A 32 3.67 -1.80 -8.24
N MET A 33 4.40 -2.91 -8.29
CA MET A 33 4.21 -3.95 -9.32
C MET A 33 2.79 -4.53 -9.32
N LYS A 34 2.16 -4.58 -8.14
CA LYS A 34 0.76 -4.99 -7.95
C LYS A 34 -0.27 -4.20 -8.74
N LEU A 35 0.08 -3.01 -9.24
CA LEU A 35 -0.81 -2.25 -10.13
C LEU A 35 -0.97 -2.88 -11.52
N LYS A 36 -0.22 -3.93 -11.83
CA LYS A 36 -0.36 -4.73 -13.06
C LYS A 36 -1.19 -6.00 -12.84
N ASP A 37 -1.60 -6.29 -11.61
CA ASP A 37 -2.39 -7.49 -11.32
C ASP A 37 -3.77 -7.38 -12.01
N PRO A 38 -4.34 -8.51 -12.49
CA PRO A 38 -5.69 -8.51 -13.04
C PRO A 38 -6.71 -7.96 -12.04
N GLY A 39 -7.55 -7.02 -12.49
CA GLY A 39 -8.55 -6.36 -11.64
C GLY A 39 -8.12 -4.98 -11.10
N THR A 40 -6.87 -4.55 -11.32
CA THR A 40 -6.48 -3.16 -11.08
C THR A 40 -6.95 -2.27 -12.22
N ASN A 41 -8.10 -1.62 -12.03
CA ASN A 41 -8.66 -0.68 -13.00
C ASN A 41 -8.13 0.73 -12.75
N ILE A 42 -7.02 1.09 -13.40
CA ILE A 42 -6.45 2.43 -13.29
C ILE A 42 -7.34 3.46 -14.01
N VAL A 43 -7.69 4.53 -13.31
CA VAL A 43 -8.37 5.68 -13.90
C VAL A 43 -7.39 6.42 -14.81
N ALA A 44 -7.81 6.71 -16.05
CA ALA A 44 -6.94 7.32 -17.07
C ALA A 44 -6.44 8.73 -16.70
N GLN A 45 -7.12 9.41 -15.78
CA GLN A 45 -6.73 10.73 -15.31
C GLN A 45 -5.56 10.65 -14.33
N VAL A 46 -4.44 11.27 -14.69
CA VAL A 46 -3.32 11.55 -13.79
C VAL A 46 -3.50 12.93 -13.19
N LYS A 47 -3.22 13.09 -11.88
CA LYS A 47 -3.30 14.38 -11.17
C LYS A 47 -1.92 14.85 -10.75
N ASP A 48 -1.55 16.08 -11.10
CA ASP A 48 -0.40 16.75 -10.51
C ASP A 48 -0.75 17.27 -9.11
N THR A 49 0.06 16.93 -8.12
CA THR A 49 -0.12 17.39 -6.74
C THR A 49 1.20 17.39 -5.98
N VAL A 50 1.13 17.79 -4.71
CA VAL A 50 2.26 17.79 -3.78
C VAL A 50 1.89 16.93 -2.58
N VAL A 51 2.76 15.97 -2.23
CA VAL A 51 2.60 15.12 -1.04
C VAL A 51 3.92 15.14 -0.29
N ASN A 52 3.87 15.48 1.01
CA ASN A 52 5.06 15.55 1.88
C ASN A 52 6.19 16.40 1.27
N ASP A 53 5.83 17.61 0.80
CA ASP A 53 6.72 18.57 0.14
C ASP A 53 7.40 18.08 -1.15
N GLU A 54 6.91 16.99 -1.77
CA GLU A 54 7.39 16.48 -3.06
C GLU A 54 6.33 16.61 -4.16
N ASP A 55 6.76 17.07 -5.35
CA ASP A 55 5.94 17.05 -6.56
C ASP A 55 5.71 15.61 -7.05
N VAL A 56 4.44 15.23 -7.18
CA VAL A 56 4.03 13.86 -7.52
C VAL A 56 2.92 13.80 -8.57
N PHE A 57 2.86 12.67 -9.26
CA PHE A 57 1.71 12.23 -10.05
C PHE A 57 0.82 11.30 -9.20
N GLY A 58 -0.44 11.66 -9.03
CA GLY A 58 -1.46 10.85 -8.39
C GLY A 58 -2.22 10.01 -9.41
N ILE A 59 -2.26 8.69 -9.19
CA ILE A 59 -3.00 7.72 -10.01
C ILE A 59 -4.02 7.00 -9.14
N THR A 60 -5.30 7.04 -9.55
CA THR A 60 -6.41 6.46 -8.77
C THR A 60 -6.81 5.08 -9.28
N VAL A 61 -7.07 4.16 -8.35
CA VAL A 61 -7.61 2.83 -8.58
C VAL A 61 -8.82 2.62 -7.65
N PRO A 62 -10.06 2.66 -8.17
CA PRO A 62 -11.25 2.36 -7.38
C PRO A 62 -11.41 0.84 -7.23
N TYR A 63 -11.17 0.33 -6.02
CA TYR A 63 -11.57 -1.03 -5.65
C TYR A 63 -12.99 -1.01 -5.06
N ALA A 64 -13.60 -2.20 -4.90
CA ALA A 64 -14.98 -2.31 -4.43
C ALA A 64 -15.19 -1.76 -3.01
N LYS A 65 -14.19 -1.89 -2.11
CA LYS A 65 -14.28 -1.43 -0.72
C LYS A 65 -13.67 -0.04 -0.51
N ASP A 66 -12.58 0.25 -1.20
CA ASP A 66 -11.75 1.42 -0.96
C ASP A 66 -11.26 2.02 -2.29
N VAL A 67 -11.10 3.34 -2.32
CA VAL A 67 -10.51 4.05 -3.46
C VAL A 67 -9.06 4.36 -3.13
N TRP A 68 -8.14 3.76 -3.88
CA TRP A 68 -6.71 3.94 -3.68
C TRP A 68 -6.17 5.02 -4.61
N THR A 69 -5.25 5.85 -4.12
CA THR A 69 -4.46 6.78 -4.92
C THR A 69 -2.98 6.53 -4.64
N PHE A 70 -2.20 6.28 -5.70
CA PHE A 70 -0.77 6.05 -5.64
C PHE A 70 -0.04 7.30 -6.13
N TYR A 71 0.95 7.75 -5.38
CA TYR A 71 1.70 8.98 -5.66
C TYR A 71 3.11 8.62 -6.13
N PHE A 72 3.42 8.96 -7.37
CA PHE A 72 4.73 8.72 -7.98
C PHE A 72 5.52 10.01 -8.08
N ARG A 73 6.78 10.02 -7.66
CA ARG A 73 7.67 11.18 -7.80
C ARG A 73 7.78 11.57 -9.27
N LYS A 74 7.71 12.87 -9.57
CA LYS A 74 7.94 13.34 -10.96
C LYS A 74 9.40 13.22 -11.39
N SER A 75 10.33 13.17 -10.45
CA SER A 75 11.78 13.12 -10.71
C SER A 75 12.25 11.79 -11.29
N ASP A 76 11.74 10.67 -10.77
CA ASP A 76 12.21 9.33 -11.11
C ASP A 76 11.11 8.27 -11.19
N TYR A 77 9.84 8.67 -11.07
CA TYR A 77 8.68 7.79 -11.08
C TYR A 77 8.67 6.71 -9.99
N SER A 78 9.47 6.88 -8.93
CA SER A 78 9.40 6.02 -7.75
C SER A 78 8.12 6.27 -6.96
N LEU A 79 7.60 5.24 -6.28
CA LEU A 79 6.42 5.37 -5.43
C LEU A 79 6.80 6.16 -4.16
N ASN A 80 6.22 7.35 -3.99
CA ASN A 80 6.44 8.24 -2.84
C ASN A 80 5.49 7.91 -1.69
N ALA A 81 4.21 7.70 -2.00
CA ALA A 81 3.17 7.45 -1.01
C ALA A 81 1.99 6.72 -1.66
N TYR A 82 1.08 6.22 -0.84
CA TYR A 82 -0.24 5.82 -1.28
C TYR A 82 -1.28 6.13 -0.21
N GLN A 83 -2.49 6.41 -0.67
CA GLN A 83 -3.65 6.75 0.14
C GLN A 83 -4.78 5.80 -0.21
N PHE A 84 -5.58 5.38 0.76
CA PHE A 84 -6.86 4.75 0.50
C PHE A 84 -7.97 5.42 1.30
N MET A 85 -9.07 5.73 0.61
CA MET A 85 -10.27 6.31 1.19
C MET A 85 -11.34 5.24 1.29
N PHE A 86 -11.99 5.14 2.45
CA PHE A 86 -13.07 4.17 2.66
C PHE A 86 -14.30 4.58 1.84
N SER A 87 -14.93 3.60 1.18
CA SER A 87 -16.15 3.90 0.40
C SER A 87 -17.41 3.95 1.28
N GLU A 88 -17.42 3.23 2.41
CA GLU A 88 -18.58 3.11 3.29
C GLU A 88 -18.61 4.13 4.45
N LYS A 89 -17.50 4.83 4.71
CA LYS A 89 -17.39 5.80 5.80
C LYS A 89 -16.47 6.96 5.43
N PRO A 90 -16.66 8.16 6.02
CA PRO A 90 -15.74 9.26 5.82
C PRO A 90 -14.33 8.92 6.31
N GLY A 91 -13.33 9.42 5.58
CA GLY A 91 -11.92 9.31 5.94
C GLY A 91 -11.18 8.20 5.20
N GLY A 92 -9.97 7.95 5.66
CA GLY A 92 -9.04 7.04 5.01
C GLY A 92 -7.70 7.06 5.71
N GLU A 93 -6.68 6.54 5.04
CA GLU A 93 -5.31 6.56 5.53
C GLU A 93 -4.37 6.96 4.40
N ILE A 94 -3.30 7.65 4.75
CA ILE A 94 -2.17 7.91 3.87
C ILE A 94 -0.91 7.28 4.47
N ILE A 95 -0.13 6.65 3.60
CA ILE A 95 1.07 5.93 3.95
C ILE A 95 2.23 6.57 3.19
N LEU A 96 3.15 7.18 3.94
CA LEU A 96 4.34 7.82 3.41
C LEU A 96 5.50 6.83 3.39
N LEU A 97 6.21 6.75 2.26
CA LEU A 97 7.33 5.85 2.06
C LEU A 97 8.66 6.58 2.19
N GLU A 98 9.57 6.00 2.97
CA GLU A 98 10.88 6.60 3.20
C GLU A 98 11.99 5.54 3.13
N GLY A 99 13.06 5.89 2.42
CA GLY A 99 14.22 5.04 2.20
C GLY A 99 13.93 3.85 1.29
N GLU A 100 14.99 3.32 0.69
CA GLU A 100 14.93 2.11 -0.15
C GLU A 100 15.82 1.02 0.45
N HIS A 101 15.36 -0.22 0.40
CA HIS A 101 16.17 -1.41 0.61
C HIS A 101 16.18 -2.21 -0.68
N VAL A 102 17.37 -2.58 -1.16
CA VAL A 102 17.54 -3.32 -2.41
C VAL A 102 18.00 -4.74 -2.10
N THR A 103 17.24 -5.72 -2.56
CA THR A 103 17.63 -7.15 -2.50
C THR A 103 17.25 -7.83 -3.80
N SER A 104 18.11 -8.69 -4.33
CA SER A 104 17.85 -9.46 -5.57
C SER A 104 17.36 -8.59 -6.75
N GLY A 105 17.83 -7.34 -6.85
CA GLY A 105 17.42 -6.39 -7.89
C GLY A 105 16.05 -5.73 -7.69
N ILE A 106 15.35 -6.03 -6.60
CA ILE A 106 14.05 -5.45 -6.24
C ILE A 106 14.26 -4.35 -5.20
N LYS A 107 13.61 -3.21 -5.41
CA LYS A 107 13.57 -2.09 -4.47
C LYS A 107 12.32 -2.17 -3.59
N PHE A 108 12.52 -2.15 -2.29
CA PHE A 108 11.45 -2.07 -1.29
C PHE A 108 11.53 -0.76 -0.53
N PRO A 109 10.39 -0.14 -0.16
CA PRO A 109 10.43 0.96 0.79
C PRO A 109 10.92 0.43 2.14
N LYS A 110 11.91 1.13 2.73
CA LYS A 110 12.46 0.76 4.03
C LYS A 110 11.47 1.06 5.15
N THR A 111 10.69 2.12 5.00
CA THR A 111 9.75 2.60 6.01
C THR A 111 8.39 2.86 5.39
N ARG A 112 7.32 2.57 6.16
CA ARG A 112 5.95 3.04 5.91
C ARG A 112 5.45 3.77 7.15
N ALA A 113 5.17 5.06 7.06
CA ALA A 113 4.54 5.82 8.13
C ALA A 113 3.07 6.05 7.81
N TRP A 114 2.19 5.66 8.73
CA TRP A 114 0.75 5.62 8.56
C TRP A 114 0.09 6.80 9.26
N TYR A 115 -0.83 7.46 8.56
CA TYR A 115 -1.57 8.61 9.07
C TYR A 115 -3.06 8.50 8.72
N GLN A 116 -3.92 8.86 9.66
CA GLN A 116 -5.36 8.89 9.47
C GLN A 116 -5.78 10.16 8.71
N LEU A 117 -6.83 10.02 7.88
CA LEU A 117 -7.45 11.11 7.16
C LEU A 117 -8.94 11.26 7.52
N PRO A 118 -9.47 12.50 7.54
CA PRO A 118 -8.73 13.77 7.49
C PRO A 118 -7.97 14.02 8.81
N GLY A 119 -6.90 14.81 8.78
CA GLY A 119 -6.19 15.29 9.99
C GLY A 119 -4.71 14.93 10.06
N ASN A 120 -4.26 13.91 9.32
CA ASN A 120 -2.88 13.40 9.36
C ASN A 120 -2.44 12.98 10.79
N ASP A 121 -3.35 12.39 11.56
CA ASP A 121 -3.01 11.83 12.88
C ASP A 121 -2.13 10.60 12.71
N TYR A 122 -0.98 10.57 13.39
CA TYR A 122 -0.03 9.46 13.28
C TYR A 122 -0.58 8.17 13.90
N LEU A 123 -0.61 7.10 13.12
CA LEU A 123 -1.13 5.78 13.53
C LEU A 123 -0.01 4.81 13.88
N GLY A 124 1.11 4.87 13.17
CA GLY A 124 2.21 3.92 13.36
C GLY A 124 3.22 3.94 12.22
N LYS A 125 4.28 3.15 12.38
CA LYS A 125 5.37 3.05 11.40
C LYS A 125 5.90 1.62 11.32
N ASP A 126 5.93 1.07 10.11
CA ASP A 126 6.59 -0.19 9.80
C ASP A 126 8.01 0.09 9.31
N ILE A 127 8.98 -0.67 9.81
CA ILE A 127 10.40 -0.55 9.42
C ILE A 127 10.92 -1.90 8.99
N LEU A 128 11.37 -1.99 7.74
CA LEU A 128 12.09 -3.15 7.22
C LEU A 128 13.51 -3.16 7.78
N THR A 129 13.78 -4.13 8.67
CA THR A 129 15.10 -4.29 9.29
C THR A 129 15.95 -5.33 8.57
N ALA A 130 15.35 -6.42 8.09
CA ALA A 130 16.01 -7.47 7.34
C ALA A 130 15.02 -8.23 6.45
N ILE A 131 15.52 -8.76 5.33
CA ILE A 131 14.84 -9.77 4.52
C ILE A 131 15.58 -11.08 4.78
N LYS A 132 14.85 -12.12 5.19
CA LYS A 132 15.38 -13.44 5.55
C LYS A 132 14.83 -14.50 4.63
#